data_AF-A0AAW8KNH6-F1
#
_entry.id   AF-A0AAW8KNH6-F1
#
_cell.length_a   1.000
_cell.length_b   1.000
_cell.length_c   1.000
_cell.angle_alpha   90.00
_cell.angle_beta   90.00
_cell.angle_gamma   90.00
#
_symmetry.space_group_name_H-M   'P 1'
#
loop_
_entity.id
_entity.type
_entity.pdbx_description
1 polymer ?
#
loop_
_entity_poly.entity_id
_entity_poly.type
_entity_poly.pdbx_seq_one_letter_code
_entity_poly.pdbx_strand_id
1 'polypeptide(L)' 'TFEVKYSEVILPVDKAGVVSYIENLKVGIGRIRAKALYNAFGAKIWDIISYEPEQLTTVRGITERKAKRLVNRMKEFV' A
#
# COMPACT_ATOMS: atom_id res chain seq x y z
N THR A 1 -8.94 -33.38 -0.64
CA THR A 1 -8.36 -32.25 0.11
C THR A 1 -8.15 -31.12 -0.86
N PHE A 2 -8.75 -29.95 -0.63
CA PHE A 2 -8.53 -28.78 -1.50
C PHE A 2 -7.18 -28.14 -1.13
N GLU A 3 -6.17 -28.31 -1.98
CA GLU A 3 -4.93 -27.54 -1.94
C GLU A 3 -5.08 -26.34 -2.88
N VAL A 4 -5.17 -25.13 -2.32
CA VAL A 4 -5.07 -23.92 -3.12
C VAL A 4 -3.60 -23.74 -3.50
N LYS A 5 -3.28 -24.09 -4.74
CA LYS A 5 -1.99 -23.85 -5.38
C LYS A 5 -2.03 -22.47 -6.05
N TYR A 6 -1.22 -21.54 -5.53
CA TYR A 6 -0.95 -20.20 -6.05
C TYR A 6 -2.09 -19.18 -5.99
N SER A 7 -1.88 -18.12 -5.22
CA SER A 7 -2.61 -16.85 -5.33
C SER A 7 -1.67 -15.82 -5.95
N GLU A 8 -1.91 -15.42 -7.20
CA GLU A 8 -1.28 -14.23 -7.74
C GLU A 8 -1.91 -13.00 -7.08
N VAL A 9 -1.10 -12.23 -6.35
CA VAL A 9 -1.56 -10.98 -5.73
C VAL A 9 -1.58 -9.92 -6.82
N ILE A 10 -2.72 -9.79 -7.49
CA ILE A 10 -2.97 -8.72 -8.46
C ILE A 10 -3.14 -7.42 -7.66
N LEU A 11 -2.16 -6.53 -7.75
CA LEU A 11 -2.23 -5.22 -7.12
C LEU A 11 -3.32 -4.38 -7.79
N PRO A 12 -4.30 -3.85 -7.03
CA PRO A 12 -5.38 -3.07 -7.61
C PRO A 12 -4.85 -1.75 -8.17
N VAL A 13 -5.30 -1.36 -9.36
CA VAL A 13 -4.93 -0.09 -10.00
C VAL A 13 -5.94 1.03 -9.73
N ASP A 14 -7.16 0.66 -9.32
CA ASP A 14 -8.22 1.60 -9.05
C ASP A 14 -8.14 2.17 -7.63
N LYS A 15 -8.72 3.36 -7.45
CA LYS A 15 -8.72 4.05 -6.17
C LYS A 15 -9.30 3.22 -5.03
N ALA A 16 -10.41 2.50 -5.27
CA ALA A 16 -11.09 1.79 -4.21
C ALA A 16 -10.26 0.57 -3.77
N GLY A 17 -9.70 -0.16 -4.73
CA GLY A 17 -8.81 -1.28 -4.47
C GLY A 17 -7.53 -0.87 -3.74
N VAL A 18 -6.82 0.17 -4.20
CA VAL A 18 -5.61 0.68 -3.52
C VAL A 18 -5.92 1.07 -2.07
N VAL A 19 -7.00 1.84 -1.87
CA VAL A 19 -7.38 2.32 -0.53
C VAL A 19 -7.71 1.15 0.39
N SER A 20 -8.48 0.18 -0.09
CA SER A 20 -8.85 -1.01 0.66
C SER A 20 -7.63 -1.86 1.01
N TYR A 21 -6.71 -2.05 0.06
CA TYR A 21 -5.49 -2.82 0.28
C TYR A 21 -4.66 -2.21 1.42
N ILE A 22 -4.32 -0.93 1.33
CA ILE A 22 -3.50 -0.24 2.33
C ILE A 22 -4.19 -0.22 3.71
N GLU A 23 -5.51 0.00 3.74
CA GLU A 23 -6.30 -0.04 4.98
C GLU A 23 -6.20 -1.41 5.67
N ASN A 24 -6.24 -2.50 4.91
CA ASN A 24 -6.19 -3.87 5.43
C ASN A 24 -4.80 -4.33 5.89
N LEU A 25 -3.71 -3.68 5.46
CA LEU A 25 -2.36 -4.03 5.92
C LEU A 25 -2.11 -3.71 7.41
N LYS A 26 -3.02 -2.97 8.07
CA LYS A 26 -2.94 -2.59 9.50
C LYS A 26 -1.60 -1.92 9.86
N VAL A 27 -1.03 -1.16 8.93
CA VAL A 27 0.25 -0.43 9.09
C VAL A 27 0.10 0.94 9.77
N GLY A 28 -1.08 1.25 10.31
CA GLY A 28 -1.39 2.56 10.90
C GLY A 28 -1.72 3.63 9.85
N ILE A 29 -2.03 3.19 8.63
CA ILE A 29 -2.54 4.02 7.53
C ILE A 29 -4.00 3.64 7.33
N GLY A 30 -4.91 4.43 7.90
CA GLY A 30 -6.34 4.25 7.71
C GLY A 30 -6.83 4.86 6.38
N ARG A 31 -8.11 4.63 6.06
CA ARG A 31 -8.77 5.07 4.81
C ARG A 31 -8.47 6.50 4.37
N ILE A 32 -8.51 7.47 5.29
CA ILE A 32 -8.27 8.89 4.95
C ILE A 32 -6.87 9.07 4.36
N ARG A 33 -5.86 8.47 4.99
CA ARG A 33 -4.47 8.56 4.57
C ARG A 33 -4.20 7.72 3.33
N ALA A 34 -4.83 6.55 3.22
CA ALA A 34 -4.76 5.73 2.02
C ALA A 34 -5.34 6.46 0.79
N LYS A 35 -6.47 7.17 0.96
CA LYS A 35 -7.03 8.04 -0.09
C LYS A 35 -6.07 9.18 -0.45
N ALA A 36 -5.40 9.78 0.53
CA ALA A 36 -4.44 10.84 0.28
C ALA A 36 -3.21 10.33 -0.50
N LEU A 37 -2.71 9.13 -0.17
CA LEU A 37 -1.65 8.49 -0.94
C LEU A 37 -2.05 8.24 -2.39
N TYR A 38 -3.25 7.66 -2.63
CA TYR A 38 -3.74 7.49 -3.99
C TYR A 38 -3.95 8.82 -4.72
N ASN A 39 -4.45 9.86 -4.04
CA ASN A 39 -4.60 11.17 -4.67
C ASN A 39 -3.25 11.80 -5.05
N ALA A 40 -2.18 11.51 -4.31
CA ALA A 40 -0.84 12.01 -4.61
C ALA A 40 -0.14 11.23 -5.74
N PHE A 41 -0.31 9.91 -5.76
CA PHE A 41 0.51 9.01 -6.58
C PHE A 41 -0.27 8.22 -7.65
N GLY A 42 -1.59 8.14 -7.50
CA GLY A 42 -2.46 7.37 -8.38
C GLY A 42 -2.07 5.89 -8.45
N ALA A 43 -2.11 5.34 -9.66
CA ALA A 43 -1.73 3.95 -9.93
C ALA A 43 -0.22 3.67 -9.70
N LYS A 44 0.64 4.70 -9.68
CA LYS A 44 2.10 4.56 -9.44
C LYS A 44 2.46 4.31 -7.97
N ILE A 45 1.47 4.27 -7.08
CA ILE A 45 1.68 4.07 -5.66
C ILE A 45 2.48 2.79 -5.35
N TRP A 46 2.29 1.73 -6.14
CA TRP A 46 2.99 0.45 -5.97
C TRP A 46 4.49 0.56 -6.27
N ASP A 47 4.83 1.30 -7.32
CA ASP A 47 6.23 1.59 -7.68
C ASP A 47 6.88 2.45 -6.59
N ILE A 48 6.15 3.45 -6.09
CA ILE A 48 6.65 4.32 -5.03
C ILE A 48 6.87 3.54 -3.72
N ILE A 49 5.97 2.63 -3.35
CA ILE A 49 6.18 1.78 -2.18
C ILE A 49 7.42 0.87 -2.38
N SER A 50 7.63 0.37 -3.61
CA SER A 50 8.71 -0.59 -3.92
C SER A 50 10.09 0.06 -4.02
N TYR A 51 10.17 1.19 -4.72
CA TYR A 51 11.43 1.82 -5.14
C TYR A 51 11.72 3.13 -4.42
N GLU A 52 10.69 3.92 -4.08
CA GLU A 52 10.86 5.28 -3.57
C GLU A 52 10.00 5.57 -2.32
N PRO A 53 10.04 4.72 -1.27
CA PRO A 53 9.11 4.80 -0.15
C PRO A 53 9.22 6.10 0.67
N GLU A 54 10.34 6.81 0.53
CA GLU A 54 10.55 8.13 1.13
C GLU A 54 9.54 9.16 0.60
N GLN A 55 9.11 9.06 -0.66
CA GLN A 55 8.11 9.97 -1.23
C GLN A 55 6.77 9.88 -0.50
N LEU A 56 6.43 8.74 0.12
CA LEU A 56 5.20 8.58 0.88
C LEU A 56 5.10 9.58 2.04
N THR A 57 6.24 10.05 2.56
CA THR A 57 6.31 11.02 3.67
C THR A 57 5.88 12.43 3.27
N THR A 58 5.82 12.74 1.97
CA THR A 58 5.27 14.01 1.45
C THR A 58 3.76 14.14 1.72
N VAL A 59 3.07 13.02 1.94
CA VAL A 59 1.65 13.00 2.27
C VAL A 59 1.45 13.24 3.76
N ARG A 60 0.74 14.33 4.08
CA ARG A 60 0.49 14.77 5.47
C ARG A 60 0.00 13.63 6.36
N GLY A 61 0.74 13.37 7.44
CA GLY A 61 0.41 12.37 8.45
C GLY A 61 0.85 10.93 8.11
N ILE A 62 1.58 10.75 7.01
CA ILE A 62 2.44 9.60 6.75
C ILE A 62 3.83 9.94 7.27
N THR A 63 4.28 9.21 8.29
CA THR A 63 5.64 9.33 8.82
C THR A 63 6.52 8.27 8.18
N GLU A 64 7.84 8.45 8.25
CA GLU A 64 8.82 7.45 7.78
C GLU A 64 8.56 6.07 8.41
N ARG A 65 8.20 6.02 9.70
CA ARG A 65 7.79 4.78 10.38
C ARG A 65 6.60 4.09 9.71
N LYS A 66 5.60 4.85 9.26
CA LYS A 66 4.43 4.28 8.54
C LYS A 66 4.81 3.81 7.15
N ALA A 67 5.62 4.59 6.44
CA ALA A 67 6.15 4.21 5.12
C ALA A 67 6.93 2.89 5.20
N LYS A 68 7.90 2.78 6.12
CA LYS A 68 8.66 1.53 6.36
C LYS A 68 7.77 0.34 6.67
N ARG A 69 6.76 0.52 7.54
CA ARG A 69 5.79 -0.55 7.84
C ARG A 69 4.97 -0.98 6.62
N LEU A 70 4.60 -0.03 5.76
CA LEU A 70 3.89 -0.31 4.52
C LEU A 70 4.74 -1.18 3.58
N VAL A 71 6.00 -0.79 3.37
CA VAL A 71 6.96 -1.57 2.56
C VAL A 71 7.15 -2.98 3.12
N ASN A 72 7.42 -3.09 4.42
CA ASN A 72 7.66 -4.38 5.07
C ASN A 72 6.44 -5.29 4.95
N ARG A 73 5.23 -4.78 5.22
CA ARG A 73 4.02 -5.57 5.06
C ARG A 73 3.80 -6.00 3.63
N MET A 74 3.97 -5.10 2.66
CA MET A 74 3.79 -5.47 1.25
C MET A 74 4.70 -6.62 0.83
N LYS A 75 5.97 -6.62 1.28
CA LYS A 75 6.92 -7.71 1.02
C LYS A 75 6.54 -9.05 1.67
N GLU A 76 5.69 -9.06 2.70
CA GLU A 76 5.18 -10.32 3.30
C GLU A 76 4.05 -10.94 2.48
N PHE A 77 3.38 -10.15 1.63
CA PHE A 77 2.23 -10.58 0.83
C PHE A 77 2.55 -10.77 -0.65
N VAL A 78 3.76 -10.42 -1.11
CA VAL A 78 4.21 -10.51 -2.51
C VAL A 78 5.37 -11.51 -2.61
#